data_AF-A0A412KZ98-F1
#
_entry.id   AF-A0A412KZ98-F1
#
_cell.length_a   1.000
_cell.length_b   1.000
_cell.length_c   1.000
_cell.angle_alpha   90.00
_cell.angle_beta   90.00
_cell.angle_gamma   90.00
#
_symmetry.space_group_name_H-M   'P 1'
#
loop_
_entity.id
_entity.type
_entity.pdbx_description
1 polymer ?
#
loop_
_entity_poly.entity_id
_entity_poly.type
_entity_poly.pdbx_seq_one_letter_code
_entity_poly.pdbx_strand_id
1 'polypeptide(L)'
;MYIKHLELENFTVLHELNMDFSRGINVFIGENGMGKTHIMKALYSACQAVKPDVSFSQKLVRVFRPDGFGIHRLLSRSNRGGRARVKVVSDGATVEMTFTNRTAKYGATVTGEEKWENQKGNVESTFIPAKEILSNSRNLPEAVMKGNVEFDDTYIDIIAAARVDLSHGPDTAERKRYLKILHQITQGRVTVADERFYLKPGNQARIEFNLVAEGIRKIALLWQLIKNGTLEKGAMLFWDEPEANINPKYIPILAEMLLELQRNEVQIFISTHDYVLAKYLEIKQKKDDKLQYHSFYVENQEICFETGAFSELKHNSIMDAFSRLMDEVYSITTGVNTHG
;
A
#
# COMPACT_ATOMS: atom_id res chain seq x y z
N MET A 1 -14.27 -10.26 -2.04
CA MET A 1 -13.41 -10.14 -3.23
C MET A 1 -11.96 -10.23 -2.79
N TYR A 2 -11.12 -10.95 -3.53
CA TYR A 2 -9.66 -10.97 -3.38
C TYR A 2 -9.02 -10.77 -4.75
N ILE A 3 -8.01 -9.91 -4.86
CA ILE A 3 -7.21 -9.79 -6.08
C ILE A 3 -6.36 -11.06 -6.22
N LYS A 4 -6.38 -11.67 -7.40
CA LYS A 4 -5.59 -12.86 -7.72
C LYS A 4 -4.45 -12.57 -8.67
N HIS A 5 -4.68 -11.66 -9.62
CA HIS A 5 -3.76 -11.50 -10.74
C HIS A 5 -3.75 -10.08 -11.29
N LEU A 6 -2.62 -9.66 -11.83
CA LEU A 6 -2.42 -8.41 -12.56
C LEU A 6 -1.62 -8.65 -13.84
N GLU A 7 -2.18 -8.24 -14.98
CA GLU A 7 -1.44 -8.09 -16.23
C GLU A 7 -1.28 -6.60 -16.55
N LEU A 8 -0.07 -6.17 -16.85
CA LEU A 8 0.25 -4.83 -17.35
C LEU A 8 1.02 -4.92 -18.65
N GLU A 9 0.69 -4.07 -19.62
CA GLU A 9 1.47 -3.88 -20.84
C GLU A 9 1.67 -2.37 -21.07
N ASN A 10 2.92 -1.96 -21.28
CA ASN A 10 3.33 -0.58 -21.56
C ASN A 10 2.76 0.47 -20.59
N PHE A 11 2.70 0.14 -19.29
CA PHE A 11 2.12 0.98 -18.27
C PHE A 11 3.20 1.61 -17.38
N THR A 12 3.36 2.92 -17.47
CA THR A 12 4.31 3.73 -16.68
C THR A 12 5.77 3.30 -16.86
N VAL A 13 6.41 2.73 -15.85
CA VAL A 13 7.78 2.18 -15.96
C VAL A 13 7.78 0.70 -16.37
N LEU A 14 6.63 0.04 -16.35
CA LEU A 14 6.48 -1.41 -16.56
C LEU A 14 6.11 -1.68 -18.02
N HIS A 15 6.99 -2.40 -18.73
CA HIS A 15 6.75 -2.77 -20.13
C HIS A 15 5.81 -3.97 -20.23
N GLU A 16 6.04 -4.98 -19.41
CA GLU A 16 5.20 -6.17 -19.28
C GLU A 16 5.24 -6.63 -17.83
N LEU A 17 4.09 -7.00 -17.28
CA LEU A 17 3.97 -7.61 -15.96
C LEU A 17 2.85 -8.63 -16.02
N ASN A 18 3.07 -9.82 -15.48
CA ASN A 18 2.08 -10.88 -15.35
C ASN A 18 2.29 -11.55 -13.99
N MET A 19 1.53 -11.12 -12.98
CA MET A 19 1.84 -11.39 -11.57
C MET A 19 0.63 -11.94 -10.83
N ASP A 20 0.81 -13.10 -10.19
CA ASP A 20 -0.14 -13.69 -9.24
C ASP A 20 0.08 -13.17 -7.83
N PHE A 21 -1.00 -13.11 -7.05
CA PHE A 21 -0.98 -12.64 -5.67
C PHE A 21 -1.53 -13.66 -4.69
N SER A 22 -0.94 -13.65 -3.50
CA SER A 22 -1.44 -14.28 -2.30
C SER A 22 -2.72 -13.59 -1.83
N ARG A 23 -3.63 -14.38 -1.24
CA ARG A 23 -4.82 -13.86 -0.54
C ARG A 23 -4.48 -13.15 0.77
N GLY A 24 -3.27 -13.34 1.30
CA GLY A 24 -2.82 -12.71 2.52
C GLY A 24 -1.98 -11.46 2.24
N ILE A 25 -0.70 -11.52 2.56
CA ILE A 25 0.24 -10.41 2.39
C ILE A 25 1.07 -10.62 1.12
N ASN A 26 1.15 -9.57 0.30
CA ASN A 26 2.01 -9.47 -0.87
C ASN A 26 3.01 -8.34 -0.62
N VAL A 27 4.29 -8.67 -0.58
CA VAL A 27 5.39 -7.75 -0.24
C VAL A 27 6.18 -7.44 -1.50
N PHE A 28 6.11 -6.20 -1.97
CA PHE A 28 6.90 -5.69 -3.08
C PHE A 28 8.23 -5.16 -2.58
N ILE A 29 9.32 -5.78 -3.02
CA ILE A 29 10.71 -5.47 -2.67
C ILE A 29 11.44 -4.98 -3.91
N GLY A 30 12.36 -4.05 -3.76
CA GLY A 30 13.26 -3.63 -4.82
C GLY A 30 13.63 -2.16 -4.69
N GLU A 31 14.44 -1.66 -5.62
CA GLU A 31 14.88 -0.27 -5.59
C GLU A 31 13.75 0.73 -5.89
N ASN A 32 14.00 2.00 -5.60
CA ASN A 32 13.08 3.08 -5.93
C ASN A 32 12.96 3.23 -7.45
N GLY A 33 11.75 3.53 -7.92
CA GLY A 33 11.47 3.68 -9.35
C GLY A 33 11.13 2.39 -10.10
N MET A 34 11.12 1.22 -9.44
CA MET A 34 10.79 -0.07 -10.09
C MET A 34 9.29 -0.35 -10.27
N GLY A 35 8.41 0.64 -10.04
CA GLY A 35 6.96 0.50 -10.28
C GLY A 35 6.14 -0.12 -9.15
N LYS A 36 6.73 -0.40 -7.98
CA LYS A 36 6.02 -0.97 -6.80
C LYS A 36 4.77 -0.17 -6.40
N THR A 37 4.93 1.13 -6.15
CA THR A 37 3.81 2.05 -5.85
C THR A 37 2.82 2.13 -7.01
N HIS A 38 3.29 2.02 -8.26
CA HIS A 38 2.43 2.10 -9.45
C HIS A 38 1.50 0.89 -9.55
N ILE A 39 2.00 -0.31 -9.25
CA ILE A 39 1.22 -1.55 -9.15
C ILE A 39 0.14 -1.37 -8.09
N MET A 40 0.52 -0.93 -6.88
CA MET A 40 -0.44 -0.72 -5.79
C MET A 40 -1.52 0.30 -6.15
N LYS A 41 -1.13 1.41 -6.79
CA LYS A 41 -2.07 2.44 -7.26
C LYS A 41 -3.04 1.93 -8.33
N ALA A 42 -2.56 1.09 -9.26
CA ALA A 42 -3.41 0.45 -10.27
C ALA A 42 -4.42 -0.51 -9.65
N LEU A 43 -3.95 -1.38 -8.75
CA LEU A 43 -4.80 -2.31 -7.99
C LEU A 43 -5.83 -1.58 -7.14
N TYR A 44 -5.40 -0.56 -6.40
CA TYR A 44 -6.28 0.28 -5.57
C TYR A 44 -7.37 0.94 -6.41
N SER A 45 -7.03 1.47 -7.59
CA SER A 45 -7.99 2.09 -8.50
C SER A 45 -9.03 1.08 -8.99
N ALA A 46 -8.63 -0.16 -9.27
CA ALA A 46 -9.57 -1.22 -9.64
C ALA A 46 -10.47 -1.61 -8.46
N CYS A 47 -9.94 -1.67 -7.23
CA CYS A 47 -10.73 -1.97 -6.04
C CYS A 47 -11.77 -0.88 -5.73
N GLN A 48 -11.42 0.39 -5.92
CA GLN A 48 -12.37 1.49 -5.77
C GLN A 48 -13.48 1.46 -6.82
N ALA A 49 -13.18 0.98 -8.03
CA ALA A 49 -14.15 0.81 -9.13
C ALA A 49 -15.11 -0.39 -8.95
N VAL A 50 -15.09 -1.05 -7.78
CA VAL A 50 -16.21 -1.92 -7.37
C VAL A 50 -17.47 -1.09 -7.08
N LYS A 51 -17.29 0.19 -6.69
CA LYS A 51 -18.40 1.11 -6.46
C LYS A 51 -18.98 1.57 -7.82
N PRO A 52 -20.28 1.40 -8.07
CA PRO A 52 -20.88 1.71 -9.39
C PRO A 52 -20.75 3.18 -9.83
N ASP A 53 -20.53 4.11 -8.89
CA ASP A 53 -20.33 5.54 -9.16
C ASP A 53 -18.86 5.91 -9.41
N VAL A 54 -17.95 4.94 -9.41
CA VAL A 54 -16.50 5.15 -9.57
C VAL A 54 -15.99 4.46 -10.83
N SER A 55 -15.69 5.24 -11.87
CA SER A 55 -15.03 4.73 -13.07
C SER A 55 -13.57 4.33 -12.81
N PHE A 56 -13.17 3.14 -13.26
CA PHE A 56 -11.80 2.64 -13.09
C PHE A 56 -10.75 3.58 -13.70
N SER A 57 -10.95 4.01 -14.95
CA SER A 57 -9.99 4.88 -15.65
C SER A 57 -9.89 6.26 -15.01
N GLN A 58 -11.01 6.81 -14.55
CA GLN A 58 -11.04 8.10 -13.87
C GLN A 58 -10.32 8.02 -12.52
N LYS A 59 -10.60 6.98 -11.72
CA LYS A 59 -9.94 6.80 -10.43
C LYS A 59 -8.43 6.62 -10.58
N LEU A 60 -8.01 5.83 -11.57
CA LEU A 60 -6.60 5.65 -11.90
C LEU A 60 -5.91 6.99 -12.21
N VAL A 61 -6.51 7.80 -13.09
CA VAL A 61 -5.97 9.12 -13.43
C VAL A 61 -5.88 10.02 -12.20
N ARG A 62 -6.85 9.99 -11.29
CA ARG A 62 -6.81 10.81 -10.07
C ARG A 62 -5.78 10.33 -9.03
N VAL A 63 -5.56 9.03 -8.93
CA VAL A 63 -4.57 8.40 -8.03
C VAL A 63 -3.14 8.61 -8.54
N PHE A 64 -2.93 8.63 -9.86
CA PHE A 64 -1.62 8.96 -10.44
C PHE A 64 -1.39 10.47 -10.61
N ARG A 65 -2.47 11.22 -10.79
CA ARG A 65 -2.49 12.68 -11.00
C ARG A 65 -1.47 13.15 -12.06
N PRO A 66 -1.50 12.63 -13.30
CA PRO A 66 -0.65 13.15 -14.37
C PRO A 66 -1.10 14.55 -14.79
N ASP A 67 -0.18 15.36 -15.33
CA ASP A 67 -0.50 16.72 -15.80
C ASP A 67 -1.70 16.75 -16.75
N GLY A 68 -2.63 17.66 -16.47
CA GLY A 68 -3.87 17.82 -17.23
C GLY A 68 -4.82 16.62 -17.16
N PHE A 69 -4.61 15.70 -16.20
CA PHE A 69 -5.40 14.47 -16.04
C PHE A 69 -5.44 13.60 -17.31
N GLY A 70 -4.37 13.63 -18.11
CA GLY A 70 -4.26 12.85 -19.34
C GLY A 70 -3.75 11.44 -19.08
N ILE A 71 -4.60 10.41 -19.27
CA ILE A 71 -4.22 9.01 -19.06
C ILE A 71 -3.11 8.54 -20.01
N HIS A 72 -3.00 9.14 -21.19
CA HIS A 72 -1.90 8.86 -22.14
C HIS A 72 -0.51 9.12 -21.52
N ARG A 73 -0.39 9.94 -20.48
CA ARG A 73 0.87 10.16 -19.76
C ARG A 73 1.31 8.97 -18.91
N LEU A 74 0.41 8.00 -18.68
CA LEU A 74 0.69 6.74 -18.01
C LEU A 74 1.18 5.66 -19.00
N LEU A 75 1.37 5.98 -20.27
CA LEU A 75 2.06 5.09 -21.22
C LEU A 75 3.55 5.00 -20.88
N SER A 76 4.12 3.82 -21.08
CA SER A 76 5.57 3.64 -21.01
C SER A 76 6.30 4.51 -22.04
N ARG A 77 7.45 5.06 -21.63
CA ARG A 77 8.30 5.91 -22.47
C ARG A 77 9.01 5.14 -23.58
N SER A 78 9.26 3.86 -23.38
CA SER A 78 9.92 2.97 -24.35
C SER A 78 8.96 2.42 -25.40
N ASN A 79 7.68 2.78 -25.33
CA ASN A 79 6.59 2.07 -26.00
C ASN A 79 6.71 2.12 -27.54
N ARG A 80 7.01 0.97 -28.15
CA ARG A 80 7.04 0.76 -29.62
C ARG A 80 5.64 0.66 -30.26
N GLY A 81 4.56 0.50 -29.48
CA GLY A 81 3.20 0.22 -29.97
C GLY A 81 2.12 1.25 -29.64
N GLY A 82 2.41 2.27 -28.82
CA GLY A 82 1.50 3.39 -28.52
C GLY A 82 0.21 3.03 -27.74
N ARG A 83 0.07 1.79 -27.26
CA ARG A 83 -1.06 1.28 -26.48
C ARG A 83 -0.58 0.75 -25.12
N ALA A 84 -1.38 0.95 -24.07
CA ALA A 84 -1.25 0.34 -22.76
C ALA A 84 -2.46 -0.52 -22.43
N ARG A 85 -2.23 -1.52 -21.59
CA ARG A 85 -3.25 -2.44 -21.06
C ARG A 85 -3.03 -2.64 -19.57
N VAL A 86 -4.10 -2.57 -18.80
CA VAL A 86 -4.14 -2.82 -17.35
C VAL A 86 -5.30 -3.76 -17.09
N LYS A 87 -5.02 -5.01 -16.72
CA LYS A 87 -6.03 -6.02 -16.43
C LYS A 87 -5.85 -6.54 -15.03
N VAL A 88 -6.92 -6.46 -14.24
CA VAL A 88 -6.95 -6.93 -12.85
C VAL A 88 -7.96 -8.06 -12.76
N VAL A 89 -7.55 -9.18 -12.16
CA VAL A 89 -8.40 -10.36 -11.95
C VAL A 89 -8.60 -10.56 -10.46
N SER A 90 -9.85 -10.72 -10.04
CA SER A 90 -10.22 -11.11 -8.69
C SER A 90 -10.61 -12.58 -8.63
N ASP A 91 -11.12 -13.01 -7.47
CA ASP A 91 -11.71 -14.33 -7.31
C ASP A 91 -13.07 -14.51 -8.00
N GLY A 92 -13.75 -13.44 -8.39
CA GLY A 92 -15.09 -13.48 -9.00
C GLY A 92 -15.22 -12.83 -10.38
N ALA A 93 -14.32 -11.90 -10.75
CA ALA A 93 -14.45 -11.12 -11.97
C ALA A 93 -13.08 -10.67 -12.51
N THR A 94 -13.12 -10.05 -13.70
CA THR A 94 -11.97 -9.42 -14.35
C THR A 94 -12.41 -8.04 -14.82
N VAL A 95 -11.58 -7.02 -14.57
CA VAL A 95 -11.72 -5.70 -15.17
C VAL A 95 -10.46 -5.39 -15.97
N GLU A 96 -10.64 -4.87 -17.18
CA GLU A 96 -9.55 -4.52 -18.07
C GLU A 96 -9.75 -3.12 -18.63
N MET A 97 -8.70 -2.33 -18.63
CA MET A 97 -8.64 -1.01 -19.24
C MET A 97 -7.55 -0.95 -20.29
N THR A 98 -7.85 -0.33 -21.44
CA THR A 98 -6.88 -0.07 -22.50
C THR A 98 -6.93 1.38 -22.97
N PHE A 99 -5.76 1.97 -23.25
CA PHE A 99 -5.65 3.34 -23.72
C PHE A 99 -4.43 3.52 -24.63
N THR A 100 -4.40 4.61 -25.39
CA THR A 100 -3.35 4.93 -26.35
C THR A 100 -2.84 6.35 -26.18
N ASN A 101 -1.81 6.73 -26.95
CA ASN A 101 -1.28 8.10 -26.94
C ASN A 101 -2.30 9.15 -27.43
N ARG A 102 -3.40 8.72 -28.07
CA ARG A 102 -4.50 9.58 -28.53
C ARG A 102 -5.66 9.65 -27.54
N THR A 103 -5.63 8.86 -26.46
CA THR A 103 -6.71 8.86 -25.48
C THR A 103 -6.73 10.16 -24.68
N ALA A 104 -7.81 10.93 -24.84
CA ALA A 104 -8.00 12.19 -24.14
C ALA A 104 -8.50 11.98 -22.70
N LYS A 105 -8.02 12.81 -21.77
CA LYS A 105 -8.41 12.79 -20.35
C LYS A 105 -8.33 11.36 -19.78
N TYR A 106 -9.40 10.87 -19.17
CA TYR A 106 -9.56 9.50 -18.64
C TYR A 106 -10.42 8.59 -19.55
N GLY A 107 -10.58 8.93 -20.83
CA GLY A 107 -11.46 8.22 -21.78
C GLY A 107 -10.92 6.88 -22.29
N ALA A 108 -10.31 6.08 -21.43
CA ALA A 108 -9.87 4.73 -21.76
C ALA A 108 -11.04 3.79 -21.99
N THR A 109 -10.84 2.76 -22.80
CA THR A 109 -11.83 1.69 -22.99
C THR A 109 -11.72 0.73 -21.82
N VAL A 110 -12.79 0.59 -21.05
CA VAL A 110 -12.89 -0.36 -19.93
C VAL A 110 -13.85 -1.49 -20.31
N THR A 111 -13.53 -2.72 -19.92
CA THR A 111 -14.35 -3.91 -20.12
C THR A 111 -14.42 -4.72 -18.83
N GLY A 112 -15.54 -5.44 -18.63
CA GLY A 112 -15.77 -6.26 -17.43
C GLY A 112 -16.35 -5.52 -16.23
N GLU A 113 -16.68 -4.23 -16.34
CA GLU A 113 -17.19 -3.38 -15.25
C GLU A 113 -18.43 -3.97 -14.58
N GLU A 114 -19.45 -4.37 -15.35
CA GLU A 114 -20.70 -4.92 -14.79
C GLU A 114 -20.46 -6.11 -13.85
N LYS A 115 -19.58 -7.06 -14.24
CA LYS A 115 -19.25 -8.21 -13.38
C LYS A 115 -18.35 -7.80 -12.22
N TRP A 116 -17.52 -6.78 -12.41
CA TRP A 116 -16.62 -6.26 -11.38
C TRP A 116 -17.36 -5.52 -10.26
N GLU A 117 -18.39 -4.75 -10.61
CA GLU A 117 -19.27 -4.03 -9.66
C GLU A 117 -20.18 -4.98 -8.89
N ASN A 118 -20.68 -6.03 -9.55
CA ASN A 118 -21.59 -7.02 -8.95
C ASN A 118 -20.88 -8.11 -8.12
N GLN A 119 -19.62 -7.88 -7.72
CA GLN A 119 -18.90 -8.83 -6.88
C GLN A 119 -19.51 -8.88 -5.48
N LYS A 120 -19.59 -10.09 -4.91
CA LYS A 120 -20.19 -10.30 -3.59
C LYS A 120 -19.32 -9.66 -2.49
N GLY A 121 -19.98 -8.84 -1.66
CA GLY A 121 -19.42 -8.20 -0.48
C GLY A 121 -19.06 -6.73 -0.72
N ASN A 122 -19.33 -5.86 0.26
CA ASN A 122 -18.80 -4.50 0.24
C ASN A 122 -17.28 -4.57 0.46
N VAL A 123 -16.49 -4.19 -0.54
CA VAL A 123 -15.02 -4.28 -0.49
C VAL A 123 -14.48 -2.93 -0.07
N GLU A 124 -14.21 -2.77 1.21
CA GLU A 124 -13.45 -1.61 1.67
C GLU A 124 -11.99 -1.77 1.23
N SER A 125 -11.47 -0.78 0.52
CA SER A 125 -10.06 -0.73 0.14
C SER A 125 -9.45 0.59 0.56
N THR A 126 -8.24 0.53 1.10
CA THR A 126 -7.55 1.71 1.66
C THR A 126 -6.11 1.76 1.17
N PHE A 127 -5.66 2.94 0.78
CA PHE A 127 -4.27 3.21 0.40
C PHE A 127 -3.62 4.13 1.43
N ILE A 128 -2.58 3.66 2.11
CA ILE A 128 -1.74 4.48 2.99
C ILE A 128 -0.45 4.85 2.23
N PRO A 129 -0.28 6.13 1.84
CA PRO A 129 0.92 6.57 1.16
C PRO A 129 2.15 6.62 2.10
N ALA A 130 3.34 6.60 1.50
CA ALA A 130 4.61 6.65 2.24
C ALA A 130 4.76 7.92 3.09
N LYS A 131 4.21 9.05 2.62
CA LYS A 131 4.18 10.32 3.35
C LYS A 131 2.91 10.44 4.19
N GLU A 132 3.09 10.85 5.43
CA GLU A 132 1.97 11.11 6.34
C GLU A 132 1.26 12.44 6.01
N ILE A 133 -0.07 12.48 6.13
CA ILE A 133 -0.89 13.64 5.71
C ILE A 133 -1.93 14.11 6.74
N LEU A 134 -2.20 13.34 7.80
CA LEU A 134 -3.26 13.64 8.76
C LEU A 134 -2.97 14.89 9.57
N SER A 135 -1.70 15.21 9.81
CA SER A 135 -1.29 16.47 10.43
C SER A 135 -1.74 17.71 9.64
N ASN A 136 -2.03 17.55 8.34
CA ASN A 136 -2.46 18.62 7.44
C ASN A 136 -3.88 18.41 6.92
N SER A 137 -4.67 17.55 7.57
CA SER A 137 -5.96 17.11 7.05
C SER A 137 -7.05 18.20 7.00
N ARG A 138 -7.03 19.17 7.93
CA ARG A 138 -8.08 20.21 8.03
C ARG A 138 -8.19 21.00 6.71
N ASN A 139 -9.40 21.10 6.16
CA ASN A 139 -9.71 21.77 4.89
C ASN A 139 -8.98 21.22 3.65
N LEU A 140 -8.16 20.16 3.77
CA LEU A 140 -7.35 19.68 2.65
C LEU A 140 -8.20 19.08 1.53
N PRO A 141 -9.18 18.18 1.80
CA PRO A 141 -10.09 17.68 0.77
C PRO A 141 -10.79 18.80 0.00
N GLU A 142 -11.28 19.82 0.71
CA GLU A 142 -11.98 20.97 0.14
C GLU A 142 -11.05 21.83 -0.73
N ALA A 143 -9.82 22.05 -0.27
CA ALA A 143 -8.80 22.80 -1.01
C ALA A 143 -8.38 22.09 -2.30
N VAL A 144 -8.24 20.75 -2.27
CA VAL A 144 -7.98 19.95 -3.46
C VAL A 144 -9.16 19.99 -4.42
N MET A 145 -10.39 19.86 -3.92
CA MET A 145 -11.61 19.95 -4.74
C MET A 145 -11.74 21.31 -5.44
N LYS A 146 -11.30 22.40 -4.80
CA LYS A 146 -11.27 23.75 -5.39
C LYS A 146 -10.07 24.02 -6.30
N GLY A 147 -9.12 23.09 -6.39
CA GLY A 147 -7.90 23.27 -7.18
C GLY A 147 -6.87 24.22 -6.56
N ASN A 148 -6.98 24.50 -5.26
CA ASN A 148 -6.04 25.39 -4.55
C ASN A 148 -4.73 24.69 -4.18
N VAL A 149 -4.75 23.37 -4.03
CA VAL A 149 -3.57 22.54 -3.71
C VAL A 149 -3.60 21.25 -4.52
N GLU A 150 -2.42 20.67 -4.70
CA GLU A 150 -2.19 19.53 -5.57
C GLU A 150 -1.87 18.27 -4.77
N PHE A 151 -2.85 17.40 -4.60
CA PHE A 151 -2.66 16.04 -4.07
C PHE A 151 -3.38 15.03 -4.95
N ASP A 152 -2.81 13.83 -5.05
CA ASP A 152 -3.51 12.71 -5.68
C ASP A 152 -4.57 12.12 -4.74
N ASP A 153 -5.51 11.36 -5.31
CA ASP A 153 -6.66 10.84 -4.58
C ASP A 153 -6.26 9.93 -3.40
N THR A 154 -5.08 9.30 -3.39
CA THR A 154 -4.69 8.42 -2.27
C THR A 154 -4.63 9.17 -0.95
N TYR A 155 -4.21 10.44 -0.97
CA TYR A 155 -4.15 11.30 0.21
C TYR A 155 -5.54 11.77 0.68
N ILE A 156 -6.46 12.01 -0.26
CA ILE A 156 -7.80 12.47 0.07
C ILE A 156 -8.64 11.31 0.58
N ASP A 157 -8.54 10.15 -0.07
CA ASP A 157 -9.25 8.94 0.31
C ASP A 157 -8.85 8.49 1.72
N ILE A 158 -7.56 8.53 2.08
CA ILE A 158 -7.11 8.10 3.40
C ILE A 158 -7.58 9.03 4.52
N ILE A 159 -7.66 10.34 4.25
CA ILE A 159 -8.23 11.32 5.21
C ILE A 159 -9.71 11.04 5.41
N ALA A 160 -10.45 10.82 4.32
CA ALA A 160 -11.87 10.50 4.38
C ALA A 160 -12.10 9.19 5.15
N ALA A 161 -11.35 8.14 4.81
CA ALA A 161 -11.41 6.84 5.48
C ALA A 161 -11.15 7.00 7.00
N ALA A 162 -10.12 7.73 7.40
CA ALA A 162 -9.77 7.90 8.81
C ALA A 162 -10.79 8.76 9.61
N ARG A 163 -11.59 9.61 8.94
CA ARG A 163 -12.62 10.46 9.57
C ARG A 163 -13.96 9.76 9.77
N VAL A 164 -14.31 8.84 8.88
CA VAL A 164 -15.63 8.19 8.89
C VAL A 164 -15.60 6.97 9.80
N ASP A 165 -16.57 6.88 10.71
CA ASP A 165 -16.80 5.68 11.52
C ASP A 165 -17.75 4.74 10.78
N LEU A 166 -17.20 3.65 10.26
CA LEU A 166 -17.95 2.56 9.62
C LEU A 166 -18.30 1.46 10.63
N SER A 167 -17.85 1.57 11.88
CA SER A 167 -18.06 0.52 12.87
C SER A 167 -19.50 0.50 13.35
N HIS A 168 -20.06 -0.71 13.43
CA HIS A 168 -21.41 -0.94 13.94
C HIS A 168 -21.32 -1.71 15.26
N GLY A 169 -21.76 -1.07 16.36
CA GLY A 169 -21.81 -1.73 17.67
C GLY A 169 -20.46 -1.79 18.41
N PRO A 170 -20.36 -2.60 19.48
CA PRO A 170 -19.17 -2.66 20.32
C PRO A 170 -17.98 -3.33 19.61
N ASP A 171 -16.76 -2.96 20.03
CA ASP A 171 -15.53 -3.54 19.47
C ASP A 171 -15.48 -5.07 19.67
N THR A 172 -15.22 -5.80 18.58
CA THR A 172 -14.98 -7.25 18.60
C THR A 172 -13.74 -7.60 19.42
N ALA A 173 -13.59 -8.87 19.81
CA ALA A 173 -12.44 -9.32 20.58
C ALA A 173 -11.12 -9.14 19.80
N GLU A 174 -11.16 -9.37 18.49
CA GLU A 174 -10.07 -9.17 17.55
C GLU A 174 -9.70 -7.70 17.47
N ARG A 175 -10.67 -6.81 17.26
CA ARG A 175 -10.42 -5.37 17.20
C ARG A 175 -9.78 -4.88 18.50
N LYS A 176 -10.30 -5.29 19.67
CA LYS A 176 -9.71 -4.95 20.98
C LYS A 176 -8.26 -5.43 21.10
N ARG A 177 -7.95 -6.64 20.62
CA ARG A 177 -6.58 -7.19 20.58
C ARG A 177 -5.66 -6.31 19.74
N TYR A 178 -6.08 -5.94 18.54
CA TYR A 178 -5.30 -5.12 17.61
C TYR A 178 -5.02 -3.73 18.17
N LEU A 179 -6.05 -3.07 18.69
CA LEU A 179 -5.92 -1.76 19.32
C LEU A 179 -4.97 -1.82 20.54
N LYS A 180 -4.94 -2.93 21.28
CA LYS A 180 -4.01 -3.14 22.40
C LYS A 180 -2.56 -3.30 21.93
N ILE A 181 -2.31 -4.02 20.83
CA ILE A 181 -0.97 -4.19 20.23
C ILE A 181 -0.44 -2.82 19.81
N LEU A 182 -1.22 -2.06 19.03
CA LEU A 182 -0.81 -0.75 18.53
C LEU A 182 -0.67 0.30 19.62
N HIS A 183 -1.42 0.17 20.71
CA HIS A 183 -1.28 1.05 21.88
C HIS A 183 0.11 0.98 22.52
N GLN A 184 0.85 -0.12 22.35
CA GLN A 184 2.24 -0.23 22.83
C GLN A 184 3.17 0.76 22.13
N ILE A 185 2.84 1.17 20.91
CA ILE A 185 3.61 2.13 20.11
C ILE A 185 3.06 3.55 20.31
N THR A 186 1.74 3.73 20.17
CA THR A 186 1.13 5.06 20.21
C THR A 186 1.08 5.66 21.61
N GLN A 187 1.06 4.82 22.65
CA GLN A 187 0.88 5.22 24.05
C GLN A 187 -0.35 6.12 24.28
N GLY A 188 -1.34 6.01 23.39
CA GLY A 188 -2.53 6.85 23.40
C GLY A 188 -3.62 6.31 22.48
N ARG A 189 -4.75 7.01 22.43
CA ARG A 189 -5.85 6.75 21.51
C ARG A 189 -5.96 7.89 20.51
N VAL A 190 -6.36 7.59 19.28
CA VAL A 190 -6.66 8.63 18.30
C VAL A 190 -8.06 9.15 18.54
N THR A 191 -8.20 10.47 18.44
CA THR A 191 -9.47 11.17 18.50
C THR A 191 -9.53 12.19 17.37
N VAL A 192 -10.71 12.38 16.80
CA VAL A 192 -10.95 13.35 15.73
C VAL A 192 -11.89 14.44 16.27
N ALA A 193 -11.53 15.70 16.08
CA ALA A 193 -12.37 16.85 16.44
C ALA A 193 -12.10 18.01 15.48
N ASP A 194 -13.15 18.68 15.00
CA ASP A 194 -13.06 19.81 14.05
C ASP A 194 -12.14 19.48 12.86
N GLU A 195 -12.36 18.31 12.26
CA GLU A 195 -11.59 17.79 11.12
C GLU A 195 -10.09 17.56 11.38
N ARG A 196 -9.64 17.66 12.62
CA ARG A 196 -8.26 17.44 13.05
C ARG A 196 -8.12 16.15 13.82
N PHE A 197 -6.96 15.53 13.65
CA PHE A 197 -6.56 14.33 14.39
C PHE A 197 -5.72 14.71 15.61
N TYR A 198 -6.01 14.06 16.72
CA TYR A 198 -5.30 14.24 17.99
C TYR A 198 -4.95 12.89 18.60
N LEU A 199 -3.82 12.83 19.29
CA LEU A 199 -3.43 11.70 20.12
C LEU A 199 -3.78 12.04 21.57
N LYS A 200 -4.52 11.15 22.25
CA LYS A 200 -4.86 11.30 23.67
C LYS A 200 -4.13 10.25 24.51
N PRO A 201 -3.04 10.60 25.21
CA PRO A 201 -2.30 9.69 26.08
C PRO A 201 -3.03 9.50 27.42
N GLY A 202 -3.74 8.38 27.59
CA GLY A 202 -4.45 8.07 28.84
C GLY A 202 -5.36 9.20 29.32
N ASN A 203 -5.08 9.71 30.54
CA ASN A 203 -5.80 10.82 31.17
C ASN A 203 -5.21 12.21 30.88
N GLN A 204 -4.17 12.30 30.05
CA GLN A 204 -3.55 13.58 29.68
C GLN A 204 -4.41 14.34 28.66
N ALA A 205 -4.07 15.62 28.46
CA ALA A 205 -4.64 16.43 27.41
C ALA A 205 -4.39 15.80 26.03
N ARG A 206 -5.31 16.04 25.10
CA ARG A 206 -5.11 15.66 23.70
C ARG A 206 -3.97 16.49 23.10
N ILE A 207 -3.17 15.86 22.25
CA ILE A 207 -2.03 16.45 21.56
C ILE A 207 -2.35 16.49 20.07
N GLU A 208 -2.22 17.64 19.43
CA GLU A 208 -2.35 17.80 17.97
C GLU A 208 -1.37 16.87 17.26
N PHE A 209 -1.80 16.20 16.19
CA PHE A 209 -0.90 15.36 15.40
C PHE A 209 0.35 16.12 14.91
N ASN A 210 0.27 17.43 14.65
CA ASN A 210 1.41 18.25 14.29
C ASN A 210 2.56 18.20 15.31
N LEU A 211 2.26 17.93 16.59
CA LEU A 211 3.23 17.82 17.68
C LEU A 211 3.68 16.38 17.97
N VAL A 212 3.09 15.39 17.29
CA VAL A 212 3.41 13.96 17.43
C VAL A 212 4.47 13.56 16.39
N ALA A 213 5.41 12.68 16.75
CA ALA A 213 6.40 12.18 15.79
C ALA A 213 5.75 11.42 14.62
N GLU A 214 6.29 11.57 13.40
CA GLU A 214 5.66 11.04 12.17
C GLU A 214 5.46 9.52 12.20
N GLY A 215 6.45 8.75 12.65
CA GLY A 215 6.31 7.30 12.81
C GLY A 215 5.16 6.92 13.76
N ILE A 216 4.92 7.69 14.82
CA ILE A 216 3.78 7.48 15.72
C ILE A 216 2.47 7.85 15.01
N ARG A 217 2.44 8.91 14.18
CA ARG A 217 1.26 9.27 13.38
C ARG A 217 0.85 8.18 12.39
N LYS A 218 1.81 7.52 11.73
CA LYS A 218 1.51 6.37 10.84
C LYS A 218 0.85 5.21 11.59
N ILE A 219 1.36 4.88 12.78
CA ILE A 219 0.76 3.82 13.60
C ILE A 219 -0.59 4.26 14.17
N ALA A 220 -0.75 5.54 14.52
CA ALA A 220 -2.01 6.12 14.94
C ALA A 220 -3.07 6.06 13.81
N LEU A 221 -2.67 6.28 12.56
CA LEU A 221 -3.53 6.09 11.38
C LEU A 221 -4.03 4.65 11.30
N LEU A 222 -3.12 3.67 11.36
CA LEU A 222 -3.50 2.26 11.35
C LEU A 222 -4.48 1.93 12.49
N TRP A 223 -4.20 2.44 13.70
CA TRP A 223 -5.08 2.30 14.85
C TRP A 223 -6.48 2.86 14.56
N GLN A 224 -6.56 4.04 13.94
CA GLN A 224 -7.82 4.69 13.59
C GLN A 224 -8.62 3.89 12.56
N LEU A 225 -7.96 3.37 11.51
CA LEU A 225 -8.58 2.55 10.45
C LEU A 225 -9.07 1.18 10.96
N ILE A 226 -8.42 0.63 11.98
CA ILE A 226 -8.92 -0.58 12.65
C ILE A 226 -10.10 -0.22 13.55
N LYS A 227 -10.00 0.91 14.27
CA LYS A 227 -11.02 1.33 15.23
C LYS A 227 -12.35 1.65 14.56
N ASN A 228 -12.31 2.31 13.41
CA ASN A 228 -13.49 2.77 12.69
C ASN A 228 -14.08 1.72 11.73
N GLY A 229 -13.56 0.49 11.73
CA GLY A 229 -14.08 -0.61 10.90
C GLY A 229 -13.61 -0.62 9.44
N THR A 230 -12.66 0.24 9.04
CA THR A 230 -12.13 0.22 7.66
C THR A 230 -11.33 -1.04 7.35
N LEU A 231 -10.60 -1.59 8.33
CA LEU A 231 -9.76 -2.79 8.16
C LEU A 231 -10.40 -4.04 8.78
N GLU A 232 -11.59 -4.39 8.31
CA GLU A 232 -12.32 -5.60 8.69
C GLU A 232 -12.20 -6.74 7.67
N LYS A 233 -12.81 -7.88 7.97
CA LYS A 233 -12.80 -9.07 7.12
C LYS A 233 -13.24 -8.75 5.69
N GLY A 234 -12.41 -9.12 4.72
CA GLY A 234 -12.64 -8.89 3.30
C GLY A 234 -12.17 -7.53 2.80
N ALA A 235 -11.61 -6.67 3.68
CA ALA A 235 -10.99 -5.42 3.28
C ALA A 235 -9.64 -5.64 2.56
N MET A 236 -9.20 -4.61 1.84
CA MET A 236 -7.89 -4.57 1.18
C MET A 236 -7.07 -3.39 1.66
N LEU A 237 -5.82 -3.64 2.06
CA LEU A 237 -4.88 -2.62 2.50
C LEU A 237 -3.71 -2.53 1.53
N PHE A 238 -3.51 -1.35 0.96
CA PHE A 238 -2.32 -0.98 0.22
C PHE A 238 -1.50 -0.04 1.10
N TRP A 239 -0.28 -0.40 1.49
CA TRP A 239 0.56 0.45 2.34
C TRP A 239 1.96 0.62 1.77
N ASP A 240 2.25 1.83 1.30
CA ASP A 240 3.56 2.19 0.76
C ASP A 240 4.50 2.62 1.88
N GLU A 241 5.68 1.99 1.95
CA GLU A 241 6.73 2.20 2.97
C GLU A 241 6.17 2.29 4.41
N PRO A 242 5.52 1.23 4.90
CA PRO A 242 4.92 1.21 6.23
C PRO A 242 5.93 1.45 7.36
N GLU A 243 7.19 1.06 7.18
CA GLU A 243 8.30 1.24 8.11
C GLU A 243 8.90 2.66 8.13
N ALA A 244 8.70 3.45 7.07
CA ALA A 244 9.43 4.71 6.93
C ALA A 244 9.09 5.67 8.09
N ASN A 245 10.13 6.28 8.68
CA ASN A 245 10.07 7.15 9.86
C ASN A 245 9.63 6.46 11.17
N ILE A 246 9.53 5.13 11.21
CA ILE A 246 9.26 4.36 12.43
C ILE A 246 10.58 3.96 13.11
N ASN A 247 10.61 4.04 14.44
CA ASN A 247 11.76 3.55 15.20
C ASN A 247 11.91 2.02 15.02
N PRO A 248 13.11 1.50 14.73
CA PRO A 248 13.35 0.06 14.52
C PRO A 248 12.78 -0.86 15.59
N LYS A 249 12.72 -0.43 16.85
CA LYS A 249 12.15 -1.22 17.96
C LYS A 249 10.66 -1.55 17.80
N TYR A 250 9.93 -0.79 16.97
CA TYR A 250 8.49 -0.98 16.72
C TYR A 250 8.19 -1.78 15.44
N ILE A 251 9.18 -2.00 14.57
CA ILE A 251 9.03 -2.80 13.35
C ILE A 251 8.54 -4.23 13.63
N PRO A 252 9.00 -4.95 14.69
CA PRO A 252 8.47 -6.28 15.00
C PRO A 252 6.98 -6.27 15.34
N ILE A 253 6.51 -5.20 16.00
CA ILE A 253 5.10 -5.03 16.38
C ILE A 253 4.25 -4.73 15.14
N LEU A 254 4.77 -3.91 14.23
CA LEU A 254 4.13 -3.63 12.94
C LEU A 254 3.99 -4.90 12.10
N ALA A 255 5.06 -5.70 11.97
CA ALA A 255 5.02 -6.97 11.25
C ALA A 255 3.98 -7.93 11.84
N GLU A 256 3.92 -8.04 13.18
CA GLU A 256 2.93 -8.84 13.87
C GLU A 256 1.49 -8.35 13.62
N MET A 257 1.27 -7.04 13.58
CA MET A 257 -0.03 -6.47 13.24
C MET A 257 -0.44 -6.80 11.80
N LEU A 258 0.47 -6.69 10.82
CA LEU A 258 0.16 -7.03 9.43
C LEU A 258 -0.26 -8.51 9.29
N LEU A 259 0.45 -9.42 9.97
CA LEU A 259 0.09 -10.84 10.02
C LEU A 259 -1.26 -11.07 10.71
N GLU A 260 -1.54 -10.36 11.81
CA GLU A 260 -2.83 -10.45 12.50
C GLU A 260 -4.00 -9.94 11.66
N LEU A 261 -3.82 -8.89 10.86
CA LEU A 261 -4.83 -8.42 9.89
C LEU A 261 -5.07 -9.44 8.79
N GLN A 262 -3.99 -10.02 8.24
CA GLN A 262 -4.10 -11.10 7.26
C GLN A 262 -4.88 -12.30 7.80
N ARG A 263 -4.65 -12.69 9.06
CA ARG A 263 -5.38 -13.80 9.70
C ARG A 263 -6.87 -13.51 9.83
N ASN A 264 -7.24 -12.24 9.83
CA ASN A 264 -8.62 -11.76 9.81
C ASN A 264 -9.14 -11.47 8.39
N GLU A 265 -8.56 -12.13 7.38
CA GLU A 265 -9.04 -12.08 6.00
C GLU A 265 -8.95 -10.68 5.35
N VAL A 266 -8.02 -9.85 5.81
CA VAL A 266 -7.59 -8.64 5.11
C VAL A 266 -6.52 -9.02 4.10
N GLN A 267 -6.70 -8.64 2.83
CA GLN A 267 -5.64 -8.79 1.82
C GLN A 267 -4.74 -7.56 1.85
N ILE A 268 -3.43 -7.78 1.90
CA ILE A 268 -2.46 -6.71 2.15
C ILE A 268 -1.44 -6.67 1.02
N PHE A 269 -1.16 -5.47 0.53
CA PHE A 269 -0.11 -5.16 -0.42
C PHE A 269 0.78 -4.11 0.22
N ILE A 270 2.06 -4.43 0.40
CA ILE A 270 3.04 -3.47 0.92
C ILE A 270 4.19 -3.32 -0.05
N SER A 271 4.72 -2.11 -0.15
CA SER A 271 6.04 -1.86 -0.74
C SER A 271 7.01 -1.47 0.35
N THR A 272 8.18 -2.09 0.35
CA THR A 272 9.22 -1.85 1.33
C THR A 272 10.60 -1.92 0.69
N HIS A 273 11.52 -1.14 1.22
CA HIS A 273 12.95 -1.22 0.94
C HIS A 273 13.76 -1.64 2.18
N ASP A 274 13.08 -2.08 3.24
CA ASP A 274 13.66 -2.37 4.54
C ASP A 274 13.79 -3.88 4.80
N TYR A 275 15.04 -4.30 4.99
CA TYR A 275 15.38 -5.69 5.31
C TYR A 275 14.67 -6.15 6.59
N VAL A 276 14.61 -5.27 7.59
CA VAL A 276 14.19 -5.63 8.94
C VAL A 276 12.70 -5.96 8.97
N LEU A 277 11.85 -5.14 8.36
CA LEU A 277 10.42 -5.40 8.20
C LEU A 277 10.18 -6.68 7.39
N ALA A 278 10.82 -6.79 6.22
CA ALA A 278 10.67 -7.95 5.35
C ALA A 278 11.05 -9.24 6.09
N LYS A 279 12.16 -9.24 6.83
CA LYS A 279 12.60 -10.39 7.60
C LYS A 279 11.70 -10.68 8.80
N TYR A 280 11.21 -9.66 9.51
CA TYR A 280 10.28 -9.87 10.62
C TYR A 280 8.96 -10.51 10.18
N LEU A 281 8.44 -10.16 9.02
CA LEU A 281 7.26 -10.81 8.44
C LEU A 281 7.52 -12.31 8.23
N GLU A 282 8.65 -12.67 7.62
CA GLU A 282 9.04 -14.05 7.36
C GLU A 282 9.19 -14.87 8.64
N ILE A 283 9.90 -14.35 9.66
CA ILE A 283 10.19 -15.13 10.88
C ILE A 283 9.02 -15.17 11.87
N LYS A 284 8.09 -14.20 11.81
CA LYS A 284 6.89 -14.16 12.67
C LYS A 284 5.69 -14.87 12.04
N GLN A 285 5.78 -15.28 10.77
CA GLN A 285 4.69 -15.99 10.11
C GLN A 285 4.44 -17.34 10.80
N LYS A 286 3.17 -17.73 10.89
CA LYS A 286 2.72 -19.06 11.29
C LYS A 286 2.55 -19.93 10.04
N LYS A 287 2.46 -21.24 10.24
CA LYS A 287 2.33 -22.23 9.16
C LYS A 287 1.15 -21.97 8.20
N ASP A 288 0.05 -21.44 8.73
CA ASP A 288 -1.18 -21.17 7.96
C ASP A 288 -1.27 -19.73 7.44
N ASP A 289 -0.28 -18.88 7.76
CA ASP A 289 -0.23 -17.53 7.22
C ASP A 289 0.12 -17.58 5.73
N LYS A 290 -0.37 -16.60 5.00
CA LYS A 290 -0.20 -16.47 3.55
C LYS A 290 0.63 -15.24 3.27
N LEU A 291 1.92 -15.44 3.03
CA LEU A 291 2.89 -14.40 2.78
C LEU A 291 3.64 -14.70 1.49
N GLN A 292 3.72 -13.72 0.60
CA GLN A 292 4.41 -13.85 -0.67
C GLN A 292 5.22 -12.59 -0.93
N TYR A 293 6.46 -12.76 -1.37
CA TYR A 293 7.34 -11.66 -1.72
C TYR A 293 7.50 -11.61 -3.23
N HIS A 294 7.53 -10.39 -3.78
CA HIS A 294 7.85 -10.12 -5.18
C HIS A 294 9.01 -9.15 -5.21
N SER A 295 10.15 -9.61 -5.73
CA SER A 295 11.37 -8.82 -5.81
C SER A 295 11.53 -8.25 -7.21
N PHE A 296 11.63 -6.93 -7.31
CA PHE A 296 11.79 -6.19 -8.56
C PHE A 296 13.25 -5.80 -8.77
N TYR A 297 13.74 -6.06 -9.97
CA TYR A 297 15.12 -5.78 -10.37
C TYR A 297 15.18 -5.34 -11.83
N VAL A 298 16.32 -4.77 -12.24
CA VAL A 298 16.56 -4.38 -13.63
C VAL A 298 17.45 -5.41 -14.29
N GLU A 299 17.00 -5.94 -15.42
CA GLU A 299 17.79 -6.82 -16.29
C GLU A 299 17.63 -6.33 -17.73
N ASN A 300 18.73 -6.17 -18.46
CA ASN A 300 18.71 -5.68 -19.85
C ASN A 300 17.93 -4.37 -20.08
N GLN A 301 17.97 -3.44 -19.10
CA GLN A 301 17.22 -2.17 -19.09
C GLN A 301 15.69 -2.31 -18.98
N GLU A 302 15.19 -3.51 -18.69
CA GLU A 302 13.79 -3.78 -18.42
C GLU A 302 13.59 -4.10 -16.93
N ILE A 303 12.42 -3.75 -16.41
CA ILE A 303 12.04 -4.10 -15.04
C ILE A 303 11.51 -5.53 -15.07
N CYS A 304 12.19 -6.41 -14.37
CA CYS A 304 11.80 -7.80 -14.15
C CYS A 304 11.39 -7.99 -12.69
N PHE A 305 10.79 -9.16 -12.41
CA PHE A 305 10.50 -9.55 -11.05
C PHE A 305 10.60 -11.07 -10.88
N GLU A 306 10.83 -11.48 -9.64
CA GLU A 306 10.70 -12.86 -9.19
C GLU A 306 9.78 -12.94 -7.97
N THR A 307 9.24 -14.12 -7.68
CA THR A 307 8.27 -14.32 -6.61
C THR A 307 8.61 -15.57 -5.80
N GLY A 308 8.55 -15.49 -4.48
CA GLY A 308 8.86 -16.61 -3.59
C GLY A 308 8.79 -16.25 -2.11
N ALA A 309 9.30 -17.16 -1.26
CA ALA A 309 9.61 -16.81 0.13
C ALA A 309 10.82 -15.86 0.16
N PHE A 310 10.94 -15.03 1.20
CA PHE A 310 12.01 -14.02 1.26
C PHE A 310 13.42 -14.63 1.18
N SER A 311 13.65 -15.77 1.83
CA SER A 311 14.90 -16.52 1.75
C SER A 311 15.20 -17.18 0.39
N GLU A 312 14.19 -17.31 -0.48
CA GLU A 312 14.32 -17.97 -1.79
C GLU A 312 14.57 -16.97 -2.93
N LEU A 313 14.44 -15.67 -2.65
CA LEU A 313 14.68 -14.60 -3.61
C LEU A 313 16.17 -14.52 -3.96
N LYS A 314 16.49 -14.66 -5.26
CA LYS A 314 17.84 -14.54 -5.81
C LYS A 314 18.21 -13.10 -6.12
N HIS A 315 17.24 -12.28 -6.53
CA HIS A 315 17.41 -10.90 -6.95
C HIS A 315 16.84 -9.96 -5.89
N ASN A 316 17.53 -9.81 -4.77
CA ASN A 316 17.03 -9.03 -3.64
C ASN A 316 18.09 -8.00 -3.21
N SER A 317 18.03 -6.81 -3.80
CA SER A 317 18.99 -5.73 -3.52
C SER A 317 19.02 -5.31 -2.04
N ILE A 318 17.90 -5.47 -1.32
CA ILE A 318 17.82 -5.22 0.13
C ILE A 318 18.67 -6.25 0.89
N MET A 319 18.53 -7.53 0.55
CA MET A 319 19.30 -8.61 1.18
C MET A 319 20.79 -8.49 0.86
N ASP A 320 21.13 -8.15 -0.38
CA ASP A 320 22.53 -7.94 -0.79
C ASP A 320 23.18 -6.80 0.00
N ALA A 321 22.48 -5.66 0.11
CA ALA A 321 22.97 -4.50 0.88
C ALA A 321 23.17 -4.84 2.36
N PHE A 322 22.21 -5.54 2.97
CA PHE A 322 22.32 -5.95 4.37
C PHE A 322 23.44 -6.96 4.59
N SER A 323 23.63 -7.91 3.67
CA SER A 323 24.69 -8.92 3.77
C SER A 323 26.07 -8.29 3.68
N ARG A 324 26.27 -7.36 2.74
CA ARG A 324 27.52 -6.57 2.64
C ARG A 324 27.82 -5.80 3.94
N LEU A 325 26.82 -5.15 4.52
CA LEU A 325 26.97 -4.45 5.80
C LEU A 325 27.40 -5.42 6.92
N MET A 326 26.79 -6.60 7.00
CA MET A 326 27.16 -7.60 7.99
C MET A 326 28.59 -8.11 7.79
N ASP A 327 28.99 -8.37 6.55
CA ASP A 327 30.36 -8.80 6.21
C ASP A 327 31.40 -7.73 6.58
N GLU A 328 31.10 -6.46 6.33
CA GLU A 328 31.93 -5.33 6.76
C GLU A 328 32.06 -5.29 8.29
N VAL A 329 30.94 -5.44 9.02
CA VAL A 329 30.96 -5.48 10.50
C VAL A 329 31.77 -6.68 11.02
N TYR A 330 31.62 -7.86 10.41
CA TYR A 330 32.37 -9.06 10.79
C TYR A 330 33.87 -8.91 10.53
N SER A 331 34.26 -8.37 9.37
CA SER A 331 35.68 -8.15 9.04
C SER A 331 36.35 -7.19 10.04
N ILE A 332 35.67 -6.09 10.41
CA ILE A 332 36.15 -5.14 11.41
C ILE A 332 36.29 -5.81 12.79
N THR A 333 35.30 -6.60 13.20
CA THR A 333 35.25 -7.19 14.55
C THR A 333 36.25 -8.36 14.71
N THR A 334 36.53 -9.10 13.64
CA THR A 334 37.40 -10.29 13.67
C THR A 334 38.85 -10.00 13.26
N GLY A 335 39.15 -8.81 12.73
CA GLY A 335 40.49 -8.42 12.28
C GLY A 335 40.96 -9.15 11.01
N VAL A 336 40.07 -9.88 10.34
CA VAL A 336 40.35 -10.56 9.08
C VAL A 336 40.13 -9.56 7.95
N ASN A 337 41.21 -8.97 7.45
CA ASN A 337 41.19 -8.17 6.22
C ASN A 337 40.81 -9.08 5.04
N THR A 338 39.59 -8.95 4.52
CA THR A 338 39.13 -9.59 3.29
C THR A 338 39.61 -8.82 2.05
N HIS A 339 40.92 -8.52 2.01
CA HIS A 339 41.62 -8.08 0.81
C HIS A 339 42.84 -8.98 0.62
N GLY A 340 42.59 -10.10 -0.07
CA GLY A 340 43.56 -11.02 -0.64
C GLY A 340 42.97 -11.59 -1.92
#